data_AF-A0A960Y4N4-F1
#
_entry.id   AF-A0A960Y4N4-F1
#
_cell.length_a   1.000
_cell.length_b   1.000
_cell.length_c   1.000
_cell.angle_alpha   90.00
_cell.angle_beta   90.00
_cell.angle_gamma   90.00
#
_symmetry.space_group_name_H-M   'P 1'
#
loop_
_entity.id
_entity.type
_entity.pdbx_description
1 polymer ?
#
loop_
_entity_poly.entity_id
_entity_poly.type
_entity_poly.pdbx_seq_one_letter_code
_entity_poly.pdbx_strand_id
1 'polypeptide(L)'
;MTHIVDELEGYDVYFRDRLQFELKSDFLPDPSQKENRYTQEFYIFIPQALQVNKESYTRAQFYRDETNLIRFKTPVFTLGEIADLEFTLSPLAHIWNLRDEAQSPKNESTLIKELKLLANVIRSSVRTRTQFLNHLLDDHKNEKVEEELKRFIDELQTLNQNFLKVKRNILDKWSSEEVAGNFKYVGEFLKQIYDQYLLQLLSHIQELGLSDPDKRLKEFIFSLSKTENSEKVAAHKGENLIYKKSLLNKYVLDALRLNINRFQPSEKYSGLIGSIAAGFAMLIYVIFFIIFGHVWVINSEPFLLATVVVYILKDRIKDGLKNITSHERLGWFSDYTTEIRSPDEKHVLGVLKEKFDFIRHKEVPADIRMIRDREFHSVMESFNRPETVIYYKKNITIFEKPEGI
;
A
#
# COMPACT_ATOMS: atom_id res chain seq x y z
N MET A 1 -23.55 13.35 2.35
CA MET A 1 -22.30 13.28 1.56
C MET A 1 -21.87 11.82 1.49
N THR A 2 -22.71 10.93 0.97
CA THR A 2 -22.56 9.48 1.24
C THR A 2 -23.04 8.58 0.09
N HIS A 3 -23.02 9.07 -1.16
CA HIS A 3 -23.48 8.27 -2.32
C HIS A 3 -22.67 8.48 -3.60
N ILE A 4 -21.35 8.71 -3.53
CA ILE A 4 -20.47 8.72 -4.73
C ILE A 4 -19.28 7.76 -4.52
N VAL A 5 -19.52 6.55 -4.01
CA VAL A 5 -18.45 5.54 -3.84
C VAL A 5 -18.82 4.16 -4.44
N ASP A 6 -20.03 3.97 -4.97
CA ASP A 6 -20.51 2.62 -5.33
C ASP A 6 -20.21 2.17 -6.79
N GLU A 7 -19.41 2.88 -7.58
CA GLU A 7 -19.14 2.52 -9.00
C GLU A 7 -17.66 2.35 -9.37
N LEU A 8 -16.82 1.89 -8.45
CA LEU A 8 -15.45 1.49 -8.79
C LEU A 8 -15.13 0.12 -8.22
N GLU A 9 -15.40 -0.95 -8.98
CA GLU A 9 -14.86 -2.27 -8.69
C GLU A 9 -13.32 -2.16 -8.57
N GLY A 10 -12.80 -2.23 -7.33
CA GLY A 10 -11.36 -2.18 -7.05
C GLY A 10 -10.78 -0.81 -6.68
N TYR A 11 -11.58 0.27 -6.61
CA TYR A 11 -11.11 1.55 -6.07
C TYR A 11 -12.03 2.09 -4.97
N ASP A 12 -11.47 2.26 -3.77
CA ASP A 12 -12.20 2.80 -2.62
C ASP A 12 -11.59 4.14 -2.19
N VAL A 13 -12.44 5.11 -1.84
CA VAL A 13 -12.02 6.37 -1.22
C VAL A 13 -12.47 6.38 0.24
N TYR A 14 -11.51 6.50 1.16
CA TYR A 14 -11.80 6.58 2.59
C TYR A 14 -11.33 7.91 3.18
N PHE A 15 -12.24 8.65 3.82
CA PHE A 15 -11.85 9.80 4.63
C PHE A 15 -11.40 9.31 6.01
N ARG A 16 -10.09 9.47 6.30
CA ARG A 16 -9.50 9.03 7.58
C ARG A 16 -9.82 10.03 8.68
N ASP A 17 -9.71 11.31 8.34
CA ASP A 17 -10.09 12.44 9.18
C ASP A 17 -10.41 13.66 8.30
N ARG A 18 -10.40 14.86 8.90
CA ARG A 18 -10.71 16.13 8.20
C ARG A 18 -9.62 16.61 7.24
N LEU A 19 -8.40 16.07 7.35
CA LEU A 19 -7.21 16.49 6.63
C LEU A 19 -6.65 15.40 5.70
N GLN A 20 -7.06 14.15 5.89
CA GLN A 20 -6.52 13.01 5.18
C GLN A 20 -7.61 12.14 4.54
N PHE A 21 -7.38 11.79 3.29
CA PHE A 21 -8.12 10.73 2.60
C PHE A 21 -7.15 9.66 2.09
N GLU A 22 -7.64 8.44 1.97
CA GLU A 22 -6.91 7.27 1.49
C GLU A 22 -7.58 6.77 0.21
N LEU A 23 -6.78 6.56 -0.83
CA LEU A 23 -7.20 5.94 -2.08
C LEU A 23 -6.67 4.52 -2.10
N LYS A 24 -7.57 3.54 -2.08
CA LYS A 24 -7.21 2.13 -2.20
C LYS A 24 -7.41 1.69 -3.64
N SER A 25 -6.46 0.94 -4.17
CA SER A 25 -6.47 0.45 -5.55
C SER A 25 -6.04 -1.01 -5.55
N ASP A 26 -6.90 -1.89 -6.04
CA ASP A 26 -6.60 -3.30 -6.19
C ASP A 26 -6.09 -3.58 -7.62
N PHE A 27 -4.91 -4.19 -7.74
CA PHE A 27 -4.34 -4.61 -9.01
C PHE A 27 -4.36 -6.12 -9.11
N LEU A 28 -4.97 -6.65 -10.18
CA LEU A 28 -5.10 -8.09 -10.45
C LEU A 28 -4.26 -8.45 -11.68
N PRO A 29 -2.98 -8.82 -11.52
CA PRO A 29 -2.11 -9.19 -12.63
C PRO A 29 -2.58 -10.50 -13.28
N ASP A 30 -2.57 -10.52 -14.62
CA ASP A 30 -2.75 -11.75 -15.41
C ASP A 30 -1.46 -12.57 -15.31
N PRO A 31 -1.50 -13.78 -14.74
CA PRO A 31 -0.31 -14.63 -14.57
C PRO A 31 0.25 -15.14 -15.90
N SER A 32 -0.51 -15.08 -17.00
CA SER A 32 -0.02 -15.47 -18.32
C SER A 32 0.89 -14.41 -18.96
N GLN A 33 0.88 -13.19 -18.43
CA GLN A 33 1.64 -12.06 -18.95
C GLN A 33 2.94 -11.86 -18.15
N LYS A 34 4.05 -11.73 -18.87
CA LYS A 34 5.36 -11.38 -18.28
C LYS A 34 5.36 -10.02 -17.58
N GLU A 35 4.54 -9.10 -18.09
CA GLU A 35 4.43 -7.73 -17.61
C GLU A 35 2.96 -7.27 -17.67
N ASN A 36 2.43 -6.83 -16.54
CA ASN A 36 1.10 -6.25 -16.42
C ASN A 36 1.22 -4.75 -16.18
N ARG A 37 0.58 -3.93 -17.02
CA ARG A 37 0.67 -2.45 -16.95
C ARG A 37 -0.66 -1.84 -16.58
N TYR A 38 -0.65 -0.98 -15.57
CA TYR A 38 -1.80 -0.21 -15.11
C TYR A 38 -1.46 1.28 -15.12
N THR A 39 -2.42 2.11 -15.51
CA THR A 39 -2.30 3.57 -15.46
C THR A 39 -3.45 4.13 -14.65
N GLN A 40 -3.12 4.96 -13.66
CA GLN A 40 -4.09 5.71 -12.90
C GLN A 40 -3.82 7.20 -13.10
N GLU A 41 -4.87 7.94 -13.42
CA GLU A 41 -4.82 9.39 -13.61
C GLU A 41 -5.82 10.05 -12.68
N PHE A 42 -5.32 10.96 -11.86
CA PHE A 42 -6.11 11.72 -10.90
C PHE A 42 -6.15 13.17 -11.36
N TYR A 43 -7.37 13.70 -11.48
CA TYR A 43 -7.65 15.09 -11.79
C TYR A 43 -8.34 15.72 -10.57
N ILE A 44 -7.58 16.50 -9.79
CA ILE A 44 -8.07 17.11 -8.56
C ILE A 44 -8.33 18.59 -8.83
N PHE A 45 -9.60 18.97 -8.84
CA PHE A 45 -10.06 20.33 -9.11
C PHE A 45 -10.08 21.15 -7.82
N ILE A 46 -9.28 22.22 -7.78
CA ILE A 46 -9.12 23.07 -6.60
C ILE A 46 -9.61 24.48 -6.93
N PRO A 47 -10.52 25.07 -6.13
CA PRO A 47 -10.92 26.46 -6.31
C PRO A 47 -9.72 27.41 -6.21
N GLN A 48 -9.59 28.34 -7.16
CA GLN A 48 -8.46 29.30 -7.17
C GLN A 48 -8.42 30.17 -5.91
N ALA A 49 -9.54 30.37 -5.22
CA ALA A 49 -9.62 31.09 -3.95
C ALA A 49 -8.75 30.49 -2.83
N LEU A 50 -8.43 29.18 -2.91
CA LEU A 50 -7.51 28.52 -1.98
C LEU A 50 -6.04 28.78 -2.30
N GLN A 51 -5.76 29.45 -3.42
CA GLN A 51 -4.42 29.81 -3.90
C GLN A 51 -3.44 28.65 -3.98
N VAL A 52 -3.90 27.42 -4.22
CA VAL A 52 -3.05 26.25 -4.46
C VAL A 52 -2.63 26.24 -5.94
N ASN A 53 -1.33 26.38 -6.21
CA ASN A 53 -0.74 26.45 -7.55
C ASN A 53 0.74 26.01 -7.51
N LYS A 54 1.44 26.08 -8.66
CA LYS A 54 2.84 25.65 -8.79
C LYS A 54 3.78 26.37 -7.83
N GLU A 55 3.45 27.61 -7.47
CA GLU A 55 4.25 28.49 -6.61
C GLU A 55 3.99 28.24 -5.12
N SER A 56 2.73 28.01 -4.72
CA SER A 56 2.34 27.82 -3.32
C SER A 56 2.35 26.37 -2.84
N TYR A 57 2.23 25.41 -3.78
CA TYR A 57 2.22 23.98 -3.50
C TYR A 57 3.08 23.23 -4.52
N THR A 58 4.35 23.12 -4.19
CA THR A 58 5.38 22.54 -5.05
C THR A 58 5.23 21.03 -5.18
N ARG A 59 5.79 20.46 -6.27
CA ARG A 59 5.90 19.01 -6.47
C ARG A 59 6.52 18.29 -5.26
N ALA A 60 7.55 18.88 -4.63
CA ALA A 60 8.22 18.31 -3.47
C ALA A 60 7.34 18.33 -2.19
N GLN A 61 6.41 19.29 -2.07
CA GLN A 61 5.41 19.28 -1.00
C GLN A 61 4.36 18.19 -1.27
N PHE A 62 3.85 18.09 -2.49
CA PHE A 62 2.92 17.03 -2.86
C PHE A 62 3.44 15.63 -2.50
N TYR A 63 4.67 15.30 -2.88
CA TYR A 63 5.24 13.99 -2.59
C TYR A 63 5.66 13.76 -1.14
N ARG A 64 5.68 14.81 -0.31
CA ARG A 64 5.88 14.71 1.15
C ARG A 64 4.58 14.42 1.88
N ASP A 65 3.48 14.95 1.36
CA ASP A 65 2.14 14.74 1.91
C ASP A 65 1.55 13.40 1.44
N GLU A 66 2.12 12.82 0.37
CA GLU A 66 1.73 11.53 -0.17
C GLU A 66 2.43 10.37 0.54
N THR A 67 1.67 9.32 0.87
CA THR A 67 2.21 8.06 1.39
C THR A 67 1.72 6.90 0.53
N ASN A 68 2.66 6.22 -0.13
CA ASN A 68 2.41 5.00 -0.87
C ASN A 68 2.52 3.77 0.04
N LEU A 69 1.39 3.12 0.33
CA LEU A 69 1.35 1.85 1.07
C LEU A 69 1.03 0.70 0.10
N ILE A 70 2.05 -0.09 -0.24
CA ILE A 70 1.90 -1.22 -1.16
C ILE A 70 1.97 -2.53 -0.38
N ARG A 71 0.99 -3.41 -0.60
CA ARG A 71 0.89 -4.71 0.05
C ARG A 71 0.22 -5.74 -0.86
N PHE A 72 0.50 -7.01 -0.61
CA PHE A 72 -0.30 -8.09 -1.15
C PHE A 72 -1.73 -8.02 -0.64
N LYS A 73 -2.68 -8.38 -1.51
CA LYS A 73 -4.05 -8.65 -1.10
C LYS A 73 -4.05 -9.89 -0.20
N THR A 74 -4.81 -9.84 0.89
CA THR A 74 -4.96 -11.00 1.76
C THR A 74 -5.66 -12.10 0.96
N PRO A 75 -5.09 -13.32 0.88
CA PRO A 75 -5.77 -14.44 0.24
C PRO A 75 -7.14 -14.70 0.86
N VAL A 76 -8.09 -15.14 0.03
CA VAL A 76 -9.46 -15.42 0.46
C VAL A 76 -9.56 -16.89 0.85
N PHE A 77 -10.02 -17.13 2.07
CA PHE A 77 -10.31 -18.46 2.60
C PHE A 77 -11.62 -18.44 3.40
N THR A 78 -12.33 -19.55 3.42
CA THR A 78 -13.41 -19.82 4.38
C THR A 78 -12.83 -20.25 5.74
N LEU A 79 -13.60 -20.12 6.83
CA LEU A 79 -13.15 -20.59 8.14
C LEU A 79 -12.88 -22.09 8.17
N GLY A 80 -13.68 -22.88 7.43
CA GLY A 80 -13.48 -24.32 7.27
C GLY A 80 -12.15 -24.65 6.58
N GLU A 81 -11.82 -24.00 5.46
CA GLU A 81 -10.54 -24.19 4.76
C GLU A 81 -9.33 -23.80 5.63
N ILE A 82 -9.44 -22.73 6.43
CA ILE A 82 -8.37 -22.35 7.35
C ILE A 82 -8.19 -23.41 8.43
N ALA A 83 -9.29 -23.95 8.96
CA ALA A 83 -9.26 -24.93 10.03
C ALA A 83 -8.79 -26.31 9.58
N ASP A 84 -8.89 -26.63 8.29
CA ASP A 84 -8.46 -27.91 7.72
C ASP A 84 -6.92 -28.02 7.71
N LEU A 85 -6.40 -29.01 8.45
CA LEU A 85 -4.95 -29.26 8.57
C LEU A 85 -4.39 -30.07 7.40
N GLU A 86 -5.26 -30.69 6.58
CA GLU A 86 -4.87 -31.43 5.38
C GLU A 86 -4.91 -30.54 4.14
N PHE A 87 -5.59 -29.40 4.21
CA PHE A 87 -5.64 -28.44 3.11
C PHE A 87 -4.31 -27.69 2.98
N THR A 88 -3.47 -28.14 2.06
CA THR A 88 -2.09 -27.64 1.91
C THR A 88 -1.98 -26.15 1.63
N LEU A 89 -2.99 -25.48 1.09
CA LEU A 89 -2.95 -24.02 0.89
C LEU A 89 -3.26 -23.23 2.17
N SER A 90 -3.80 -23.87 3.22
CA SER A 90 -4.09 -23.22 4.50
C SER A 90 -2.80 -22.82 5.21
N PRO A 91 -2.65 -21.56 5.64
CA PRO A 91 -1.53 -21.15 6.50
C PRO A 91 -1.46 -21.97 7.79
N LEU A 92 -2.59 -22.44 8.33
CA LEU A 92 -2.60 -23.29 9.53
C LEU A 92 -2.03 -24.68 9.24
N ALA A 93 -2.33 -25.26 8.08
CA ALA A 93 -1.77 -26.54 7.63
C ALA A 93 -0.26 -26.42 7.37
N HIS A 94 0.19 -25.31 6.77
CA HIS A 94 1.63 -25.00 6.64
C HIS A 94 2.34 -25.00 8.00
N ILE A 95 1.82 -24.26 8.98
CA ILE A 95 2.38 -24.23 10.33
C ILE A 95 2.33 -25.62 10.97
N TRP A 96 1.25 -26.36 10.77
CA TRP A 96 1.14 -27.74 11.25
C TRP A 96 2.27 -28.60 10.70
N ASN A 97 2.56 -28.55 9.39
CA ASN A 97 3.61 -29.36 8.76
C ASN A 97 5.02 -29.01 9.24
N LEU A 98 5.28 -27.74 9.58
CA LEU A 98 6.56 -27.32 10.16
C LEU A 98 6.89 -28.02 11.48
N ARG A 99 5.89 -28.59 12.19
CA ARG A 99 6.10 -29.34 13.45
C ARG A 99 7.02 -30.55 13.27
N ASP A 100 7.11 -31.10 12.07
CA ASP A 100 7.91 -32.29 11.78
C ASP A 100 9.30 -31.92 11.22
N GLU A 101 9.56 -30.63 11.01
CA GLU A 101 10.86 -30.12 10.62
C GLU A 101 11.76 -29.79 11.83
N ALA A 102 13.07 -29.77 11.59
CA ALA A 102 14.04 -29.38 12.60
C ALA A 102 13.93 -27.87 12.93
N GLN A 103 14.07 -27.54 14.21
CA GLN A 103 14.17 -26.16 14.66
C GLN A 103 15.44 -25.53 14.07
N SER A 104 15.27 -24.46 13.29
CA SER A 104 16.38 -23.71 12.68
C SER A 104 15.94 -22.26 12.46
N PRO A 105 16.89 -21.28 12.38
CA PRO A 105 16.54 -19.88 12.15
C PRO A 105 15.68 -19.65 10.90
N LYS A 106 15.90 -20.46 9.85
CA LYS A 106 15.09 -20.43 8.62
C LYS A 106 13.66 -20.85 8.89
N ASN A 107 13.46 -21.98 9.58
CA ASN A 107 12.14 -22.53 9.83
C ASN A 107 11.35 -21.71 10.85
N GLU A 108 12.02 -21.12 11.84
CA GLU A 108 11.40 -20.15 12.76
C GLU A 108 10.91 -18.91 12.00
N SER A 109 11.72 -18.34 11.11
CA SER A 109 11.31 -17.21 10.26
C SER A 109 10.10 -17.55 9.37
N THR A 110 10.10 -18.73 8.73
CA THR A 110 8.97 -19.23 7.94
C THR A 110 7.71 -19.37 8.79
N LEU A 111 7.83 -19.98 9.97
CA LEU A 111 6.71 -20.17 10.90
C LEU A 111 6.11 -18.82 11.33
N ILE A 112 6.95 -17.83 11.65
CA ILE A 112 6.50 -16.49 12.06
C ILE A 112 5.77 -15.78 10.91
N LYS A 113 6.29 -15.89 9.68
CA LYS A 113 5.63 -15.36 8.48
C LYS A 113 4.26 -16.00 8.27
N GLU A 114 4.17 -17.32 8.36
CA GLU A 114 2.90 -18.06 8.21
C GLU A 114 1.92 -17.74 9.35
N LEU A 115 2.38 -17.58 10.59
CA LEU A 115 1.54 -17.16 11.72
C LEU A 115 0.91 -15.79 11.51
N LYS A 116 1.68 -14.82 11.02
CA LYS A 116 1.17 -13.49 10.66
C LYS A 116 0.19 -13.59 9.48
N LEU A 117 0.46 -14.43 8.48
CA LEU A 117 -0.45 -14.65 7.35
C LEU A 117 -1.77 -15.27 7.81
N LEU A 118 -1.71 -16.32 8.64
CA LEU A 118 -2.86 -16.96 9.29
C LEU A 118 -3.72 -15.91 10.00
N ALA A 119 -3.12 -15.04 10.81
CA ALA A 119 -3.84 -13.98 11.52
C ALA A 119 -4.56 -13.01 10.56
N ASN A 120 -3.92 -12.64 9.44
CA ASN A 120 -4.55 -11.80 8.41
C ASN A 120 -5.74 -12.50 7.75
N VAL A 121 -5.58 -13.77 7.39
CA VAL A 121 -6.60 -14.58 6.74
C VAL A 121 -7.80 -14.78 7.67
N ILE A 122 -7.58 -15.19 8.92
CA ILE A 122 -8.66 -15.31 9.94
C ILE A 122 -9.40 -13.99 10.10
N ARG A 123 -8.69 -12.86 10.25
CA ARG A 123 -9.35 -11.56 10.34
C ARG A 123 -10.25 -11.26 9.14
N SER A 124 -9.78 -11.54 7.93
CA SER A 124 -10.53 -11.29 6.70
C SER A 124 -11.79 -12.16 6.63
N SER A 125 -11.65 -13.46 6.94
CA SER A 125 -12.74 -14.43 6.89
C SER A 125 -13.79 -14.16 7.97
N VAL A 126 -13.37 -13.86 9.21
CA VAL A 126 -14.29 -13.48 10.30
C VAL A 126 -15.05 -12.21 9.92
N ARG A 127 -14.36 -11.15 9.47
CA ARG A 127 -15.02 -9.89 9.05
C ARG A 127 -16.05 -10.13 7.94
N THR A 128 -15.67 -10.88 6.91
CA THR A 128 -16.56 -11.13 5.76
C THR A 128 -17.78 -11.94 6.18
N ARG A 129 -17.58 -12.96 7.02
CA ARG A 129 -18.65 -13.83 7.50
C ARG A 129 -19.59 -13.10 8.46
N THR A 130 -19.08 -12.24 9.35
CA THR A 130 -19.93 -11.43 10.22
C THR A 130 -20.68 -10.34 9.46
N GLN A 131 -20.08 -9.72 8.45
CA GLN A 131 -20.80 -8.79 7.56
C GLN A 131 -21.96 -9.48 6.83
N PHE A 132 -21.72 -10.67 6.28
CA PHE A 132 -22.76 -11.49 5.67
C PHE A 132 -23.88 -11.82 6.67
N LEU A 133 -23.53 -12.31 7.86
CA LEU A 133 -24.52 -12.66 8.90
C LEU A 133 -25.31 -11.46 9.38
N ASN A 134 -24.69 -10.28 9.54
CA ASN A 134 -25.41 -9.05 9.88
C ASN A 134 -26.43 -8.68 8.80
N HIS A 135 -26.06 -8.77 7.51
CA HIS A 135 -27.03 -8.56 6.44
C HIS A 135 -28.19 -9.58 6.45
N LEU A 136 -27.92 -10.84 6.83
CA LEU A 136 -29.00 -11.82 6.99
C LEU A 136 -29.89 -11.51 8.21
N LEU A 137 -29.32 -11.00 9.30
CA LEU A 137 -30.06 -10.62 10.51
C LEU A 137 -30.96 -9.39 10.27
N ASP A 138 -30.50 -8.45 9.44
CA ASP A 138 -31.29 -7.29 9.00
C ASP A 138 -32.50 -7.73 8.15
N ASP A 139 -32.40 -8.87 7.45
CA ASP A 139 -33.50 -9.49 6.72
C ASP A 139 -34.33 -10.41 7.64
N HIS A 140 -35.25 -9.81 8.41
CA HIS A 140 -36.10 -10.46 9.41
C HIS A 140 -36.95 -11.66 8.92
N LYS A 141 -36.96 -11.97 7.62
CA LYS A 141 -37.70 -13.11 7.04
C LYS A 141 -36.82 -14.31 6.72
N ASN A 142 -35.52 -14.24 7.00
CA ASN A 142 -34.61 -15.31 6.62
C ASN A 142 -34.61 -16.46 7.63
N GLU A 143 -35.36 -17.51 7.30
CA GLU A 143 -35.50 -18.74 8.11
C GLU A 143 -34.17 -19.49 8.32
N LYS A 144 -33.12 -19.20 7.54
CA LYS A 144 -31.81 -19.87 7.60
C LYS A 144 -30.78 -19.17 8.47
N VAL A 145 -31.09 -17.98 9.00
CA VAL A 145 -30.16 -17.18 9.81
C VAL A 145 -29.62 -17.97 11.00
N GLU A 146 -30.51 -18.67 11.71
CA GLU A 146 -30.13 -19.44 12.88
C GLU A 146 -29.19 -20.62 12.54
N GLU A 147 -29.43 -21.31 11.42
CA GLU A 147 -28.55 -22.40 10.94
C GLU A 147 -27.17 -21.88 10.52
N GLU A 148 -27.13 -20.76 9.79
CA GLU A 148 -25.88 -20.12 9.36
C GLU A 148 -25.07 -19.58 10.54
N LEU A 149 -25.73 -19.04 11.56
CA LEU A 149 -25.09 -18.63 12.82
C LEU A 149 -24.48 -19.82 13.55
N LYS A 150 -25.23 -20.93 13.68
CA LYS A 150 -24.73 -22.16 14.32
C LYS A 150 -23.49 -22.67 13.59
N ARG A 151 -23.57 -22.80 12.26
CA ARG A 151 -22.45 -23.22 11.42
C ARG A 151 -21.23 -22.31 11.60
N PHE A 152 -21.43 -20.99 11.61
CA PHE A 152 -20.35 -20.03 11.83
C PHE A 152 -19.67 -20.22 13.20
N ILE A 153 -20.45 -20.41 14.26
CA ILE A 153 -19.92 -20.65 15.62
C ILE A 153 -19.15 -21.98 15.66
N ASP A 154 -19.67 -23.03 15.02
CA ASP A 154 -18.99 -24.32 14.90
C ASP A 154 -17.64 -24.19 14.18
N GLU A 155 -17.61 -23.49 13.04
CA GLU A 155 -16.39 -23.22 12.29
C GLU A 155 -15.34 -22.45 13.12
N LEU A 156 -15.77 -21.45 13.90
CA LEU A 156 -14.89 -20.72 14.83
C LEU A 156 -14.34 -21.60 15.95
N GLN A 157 -15.18 -22.47 16.52
CA GLN A 157 -14.77 -23.42 17.55
C GLN A 157 -13.72 -24.40 17.03
N THR A 158 -13.97 -25.00 15.87
CA THR A 158 -13.00 -25.91 15.22
C THR A 158 -11.70 -25.20 14.90
N LEU A 159 -11.75 -24.00 14.33
CA LEU A 159 -10.56 -23.20 14.02
C LEU A 159 -9.73 -22.92 15.29
N ASN A 160 -10.37 -22.48 16.38
CA ASN A 160 -9.68 -22.18 17.62
C ASN A 160 -9.06 -23.44 18.26
N GLN A 161 -9.78 -24.57 18.26
CA GLN A 161 -9.26 -25.85 18.73
C GLN A 161 -8.03 -26.30 17.94
N ASN A 162 -8.09 -26.21 16.62
CA ASN A 162 -6.95 -26.56 15.77
C ASN A 162 -5.78 -25.60 15.95
N PHE A 163 -6.01 -24.29 16.06
CA PHE A 163 -4.95 -23.33 16.38
C PHE A 163 -4.24 -23.66 17.70
N LEU A 164 -4.98 -23.98 18.77
CA LEU A 164 -4.40 -24.36 20.06
C LEU A 164 -3.65 -25.69 19.99
N LYS A 165 -4.17 -26.67 19.24
CA LYS A 165 -3.50 -27.93 18.95
C LYS A 165 -2.16 -27.69 18.24
N VAL A 166 -2.15 -26.88 17.17
CA VAL A 166 -0.92 -26.53 16.43
C VAL A 166 0.08 -25.85 17.36
N LYS A 167 -0.36 -24.81 18.09
CA LYS A 167 0.48 -24.08 19.06
C LYS A 167 1.16 -25.04 20.05
N ARG A 168 0.40 -25.94 20.67
CA ARG A 168 0.92 -26.91 21.63
C ARG A 168 1.97 -27.82 20.99
N ASN A 169 1.68 -28.41 19.84
CA ASN A 169 2.60 -29.35 19.18
C ASN A 169 3.92 -28.69 18.73
N ILE A 170 3.87 -27.42 18.32
CA ILE A 170 5.08 -26.67 17.98
C ILE A 170 5.88 -26.36 19.24
N LEU A 171 5.25 -25.79 20.27
CA LEU A 171 5.96 -25.36 21.49
C LEU A 171 6.48 -26.54 22.33
N ASP A 172 5.86 -27.71 22.24
CA ASP A 172 6.35 -28.93 22.89
C ASP A 172 7.64 -29.45 22.22
N LYS A 173 7.87 -29.14 20.93
CA LYS A 173 9.04 -29.60 20.15
C LYS A 173 10.14 -28.53 20.01
N TRP A 174 9.77 -27.26 19.89
CA TRP A 174 10.69 -26.15 19.60
C TRP A 174 10.88 -25.28 20.84
N SER A 175 12.11 -25.23 21.35
CA SER A 175 12.48 -24.39 22.50
C SER A 175 12.94 -23.01 22.02
N SER A 176 12.02 -22.18 21.53
CA SER A 176 12.30 -20.80 21.08
C SER A 176 11.37 -19.80 21.77
N GLU A 177 11.96 -18.86 22.52
CA GLU A 177 11.22 -17.75 23.14
C GLU A 177 10.61 -16.83 22.07
N GLU A 178 11.28 -16.67 20.92
CA GLU A 178 10.78 -15.89 19.81
C GLU A 178 9.50 -16.52 19.24
N VAL A 179 9.51 -17.84 18.97
CA VAL A 179 8.32 -18.56 18.49
C VAL A 179 7.17 -18.47 19.49
N ALA A 180 7.45 -18.69 20.78
CA ALA A 180 6.45 -18.57 21.84
C ALA A 180 5.86 -17.15 21.93
N GLY A 181 6.70 -16.12 21.82
CA GLY A 181 6.30 -14.72 21.79
C GLY A 181 5.39 -14.40 20.60
N ASN A 182 5.72 -14.89 19.41
CA ASN A 182 4.92 -14.67 18.20
C ASN A 182 3.56 -15.38 18.26
N PHE A 183 3.47 -16.58 18.85
CA PHE A 183 2.17 -17.21 19.17
C PHE A 183 1.36 -16.40 20.18
N LYS A 184 2.00 -15.77 21.18
CA LYS A 184 1.33 -14.86 22.13
C LYS A 184 0.77 -13.65 21.38
N TYR A 185 1.56 -12.98 20.56
CA TYR A 185 1.13 -11.80 19.81
C TYR A 185 -0.02 -12.10 18.83
N VAL A 186 0.06 -13.23 18.12
CA VAL A 186 -1.03 -13.65 17.23
C VAL A 186 -2.29 -14.03 18.02
N GLY A 187 -2.15 -14.75 19.13
CA GLY A 187 -3.30 -15.07 20.00
C GLY A 187 -4.02 -13.81 20.52
N GLU A 188 -3.26 -12.85 21.04
CA GLU A 188 -3.81 -11.58 21.53
C GLU A 188 -4.48 -10.78 20.40
N PHE A 189 -3.88 -10.76 19.20
CA PHE A 189 -4.47 -10.14 18.03
C PHE A 189 -5.79 -10.82 17.63
N LEU A 190 -5.83 -12.16 17.56
CA LEU A 190 -7.03 -12.90 17.19
C LEU A 190 -8.17 -12.66 18.18
N LYS A 191 -7.87 -12.65 19.48
CA LYS A 191 -8.85 -12.29 20.51
C LYS A 191 -9.43 -10.89 20.28
N GLN A 192 -8.58 -9.91 19.98
CA GLN A 192 -9.03 -8.55 19.68
C GLN A 192 -9.94 -8.49 18.44
N ILE A 193 -9.67 -9.32 17.42
CA ILE A 193 -10.52 -9.45 16.24
C ILE A 193 -11.86 -10.09 16.61
N TYR A 194 -11.85 -11.17 17.39
CA TYR A 194 -13.06 -11.81 17.88
C TYR A 194 -13.90 -10.87 18.72
N ASP A 195 -13.31 -10.16 19.69
CA ASP A 195 -14.02 -9.16 20.50
C ASP A 195 -14.66 -8.10 19.61
N GLN A 196 -13.94 -7.58 18.60
CA GLN A 196 -14.45 -6.53 17.73
C GLN A 196 -15.67 -6.98 16.89
N TYR A 197 -15.61 -8.16 16.25
CA TYR A 197 -16.65 -8.58 15.32
C TYR A 197 -17.76 -9.41 15.98
N LEU A 198 -17.42 -10.25 16.96
CA LEU A 198 -18.38 -11.15 17.59
C LEU A 198 -19.23 -10.44 18.65
N LEU A 199 -18.70 -9.42 19.36
CA LEU A 199 -19.53 -8.65 20.28
C LEU A 199 -20.59 -7.82 19.53
N GLN A 200 -20.24 -7.25 18.38
CA GLN A 200 -21.21 -6.57 17.53
C GLN A 200 -22.30 -7.53 17.04
N LEU A 201 -21.90 -8.70 16.53
CA LEU A 201 -22.85 -9.73 16.10
C LEU A 201 -23.73 -10.23 17.25
N LEU A 202 -23.15 -10.42 18.44
CA LEU A 202 -23.87 -10.86 19.64
C LEU A 202 -24.99 -9.88 20.03
N SER A 203 -24.73 -8.57 19.96
CA SER A 203 -25.76 -7.56 20.22
C SER A 203 -26.96 -7.71 19.28
N HIS A 204 -26.75 -7.88 17.98
CA HIS A 204 -27.83 -8.08 17.01
C HIS A 204 -28.59 -9.40 17.24
N ILE A 205 -27.89 -10.49 17.58
CA ILE A 205 -28.51 -11.78 17.93
C ILE A 205 -29.43 -11.64 19.15
N GLN A 206 -29.02 -10.86 20.15
CA GLN A 206 -29.80 -10.60 21.36
C GLN A 206 -31.05 -9.78 21.10
N GLU A 207 -30.96 -8.75 20.25
CA GLU A 207 -32.09 -7.93 19.85
C GLU A 207 -33.20 -8.75 19.17
N LEU A 208 -32.82 -9.78 18.41
CA LEU A 208 -33.75 -10.70 17.75
C LEU A 208 -34.22 -11.89 18.62
N GLY A 209 -33.72 -12.02 19.85
CA GLY A 209 -34.15 -13.07 20.78
C GLY A 209 -33.70 -14.49 20.42
N LEU A 210 -32.65 -14.64 19.61
CA LEU A 210 -32.13 -15.94 19.15
C LEU A 210 -31.34 -16.65 20.27
N SER A 211 -32.07 -17.39 21.11
CA SER A 211 -31.55 -17.92 22.39
C SER A 211 -30.42 -18.95 22.25
N ASP A 212 -30.49 -19.86 21.28
CA ASP A 212 -29.45 -20.89 21.11
C ASP A 212 -28.14 -20.29 20.53
N PRO A 213 -28.15 -19.52 19.41
CA PRO A 213 -26.96 -18.82 18.95
C PRO A 213 -26.34 -17.86 19.98
N ASP A 214 -27.14 -17.11 20.74
CA ASP A 214 -26.66 -16.22 21.81
C ASP A 214 -25.83 -16.98 22.85
N LYS A 215 -26.37 -18.10 23.35
CA LYS A 215 -25.69 -18.94 24.33
C LYS A 215 -24.38 -19.51 23.78
N ARG A 216 -24.42 -20.10 22.59
CA ARG A 216 -23.23 -20.73 21.97
C ARG A 216 -22.12 -19.70 21.69
N LEU A 217 -22.49 -18.51 21.22
CA LEU A 217 -21.52 -17.43 20.95
C LEU A 217 -20.89 -16.88 22.24
N LYS A 218 -21.70 -16.69 23.31
CA LYS A 218 -21.18 -16.32 24.64
C LYS A 218 -20.21 -17.35 25.20
N GLU A 219 -20.55 -18.64 25.09
CA GLU A 219 -19.67 -19.73 25.52
C GLU A 219 -18.34 -19.72 24.75
N PHE A 220 -18.38 -19.49 23.44
CA PHE A 220 -17.17 -19.35 22.63
C PHE A 220 -16.33 -18.15 23.07
N ILE A 221 -16.90 -16.94 23.18
CA ILE A 221 -16.18 -15.73 23.62
C ILE A 221 -15.57 -15.94 25.02
N PHE A 222 -16.29 -16.59 25.93
CA PHE A 222 -15.80 -16.90 27.27
C PHE A 222 -14.68 -17.95 27.27
N SER A 223 -14.68 -18.90 26.31
CA SER A 223 -13.59 -19.87 26.18
C SER A 223 -12.25 -19.21 25.78
N LEU A 224 -12.31 -18.14 24.96
CA LEU A 224 -11.15 -17.37 24.54
C LEU A 224 -10.49 -16.63 25.72
N SER A 225 -11.29 -16.10 26.65
CA SER A 225 -10.77 -15.37 27.81
C SER A 225 -10.11 -16.27 28.87
N LYS A 226 -10.49 -17.54 28.95
CA LYS A 226 -9.89 -18.53 29.86
C LYS A 226 -8.51 -19.03 29.41
N THR A 227 -8.27 -19.05 28.11
CA THR A 227 -7.04 -19.63 27.53
C THR A 227 -5.85 -18.69 27.67
N GLU A 228 -6.12 -17.39 27.81
CA GLU A 228 -5.13 -16.41 28.21
C GLU A 228 -5.23 -16.18 29.71
N ASN A 229 -4.32 -16.80 30.48
CA ASN A 229 -4.09 -16.41 31.86
C ASN A 229 -3.95 -14.89 31.88
N SER A 230 -4.99 -14.24 32.40
CA SER A 230 -5.09 -12.80 32.46
C SER A 230 -3.98 -12.34 33.40
N GLU A 231 -2.81 -12.03 32.84
CA GLU A 231 -1.94 -11.02 33.42
C GLU A 231 -2.88 -9.87 33.73
N LYS A 232 -3.13 -9.68 35.03
CA LYS A 232 -3.93 -8.59 35.55
C LYS A 232 -3.55 -7.37 34.73
N VAL A 233 -4.44 -6.96 33.84
CA VAL A 233 -4.35 -5.66 33.18
C VAL A 233 -4.65 -4.69 34.31
N ALA A 234 -3.62 -4.50 35.14
CA ALA A 234 -3.56 -3.48 36.15
C ALA A 234 -4.03 -2.22 35.46
N ALA A 235 -4.94 -1.49 36.11
CA ALA A 235 -5.61 -0.27 35.69
C ALA A 235 -4.68 0.81 35.11
N HIS A 236 -4.05 0.52 33.98
CA HIS A 236 -3.14 1.39 33.25
C HIS A 236 -3.90 1.83 32.02
N LYS A 237 -4.47 3.03 32.15
CA LYS A 237 -4.94 3.98 31.13
C LYS A 237 -5.24 3.37 29.75
N GLY A 238 -6.49 3.46 29.29
CA GLY A 238 -6.96 2.94 27.99
C GLY A 238 -6.08 3.28 26.78
N GLU A 239 -5.26 4.33 26.84
CA GLU A 239 -4.22 4.66 25.86
C GLU A 239 -3.22 3.50 25.61
N ASN A 240 -2.76 2.80 26.65
CA ASN A 240 -1.83 1.67 26.51
C ASN A 240 -2.47 0.50 25.75
N LEU A 241 -3.76 0.25 25.95
CA LEU A 241 -4.51 -0.78 25.25
C LEU A 241 -4.67 -0.44 23.76
N ILE A 242 -5.01 0.82 23.46
CA ILE A 242 -5.15 1.32 22.09
C ILE A 242 -3.79 1.26 21.38
N TYR A 243 -2.72 1.67 22.06
CA TYR A 243 -1.36 1.61 21.52
C TYR A 243 -0.94 0.16 21.21
N LYS A 244 -1.15 -0.77 22.15
CA LYS A 244 -0.87 -2.20 21.96
C LYS A 244 -1.66 -2.78 20.79
N LYS A 245 -2.95 -2.46 20.67
CA LYS A 245 -3.82 -2.83 19.54
C LYS A 245 -3.24 -2.36 18.20
N SER A 246 -2.75 -1.12 18.14
CA SER A 246 -2.11 -0.56 16.94
C SER A 246 -0.82 -1.30 16.58
N LEU A 247 0.02 -1.63 17.57
CA LEU A 247 1.26 -2.38 17.37
C LEU A 247 1.00 -3.80 16.86
N LEU A 248 0.07 -4.54 17.48
CA LEU A 248 -0.29 -5.89 17.04
C LEU A 248 -0.82 -5.89 15.60
N ASN A 249 -1.64 -4.89 15.24
CA ASN A 249 -2.14 -4.74 13.88
C ASN A 249 -1.00 -4.47 12.88
N LYS A 250 -0.04 -3.60 13.21
CA LYS A 250 1.14 -3.38 12.37
C LYS A 250 1.98 -4.64 12.23
N TYR A 251 2.20 -5.36 13.34
CA TYR A 251 2.97 -6.60 13.39
C TYR A 251 2.35 -7.71 12.51
N VAL A 252 1.02 -7.88 12.54
CA VAL A 252 0.34 -8.87 11.69
C VAL A 252 0.33 -8.43 10.22
N LEU A 253 0.03 -7.16 9.93
CA LEU A 253 -0.03 -6.64 8.55
C LEU A 253 1.32 -6.69 7.82
N ASP A 254 2.41 -6.70 8.57
CA ASP A 254 3.79 -6.81 8.07
C ASP A 254 3.98 -7.97 7.09
N ALA A 255 3.35 -9.13 7.32
CA ALA A 255 3.48 -10.29 6.43
C ALA A 255 2.93 -10.07 5.01
N LEU A 256 2.12 -9.04 4.80
CA LEU A 256 1.58 -8.68 3.49
C LEU A 256 2.29 -7.46 2.90
N ARG A 257 3.09 -6.72 3.66
CA ARG A 257 3.74 -5.50 3.19
C ARG A 257 4.84 -5.84 2.20
N LEU A 258 4.94 -5.02 1.16
CA LEU A 258 6.04 -5.09 0.20
C LEU A 258 7.07 -4.04 0.54
N ASN A 259 8.34 -4.39 0.34
CA ASN A 259 9.43 -3.44 0.49
C ASN A 259 9.44 -2.50 -0.72
N ILE A 260 9.56 -1.21 -0.47
CA ILE A 260 9.57 -0.19 -1.52
C ILE A 260 10.88 0.58 -1.47
N ASN A 261 11.50 0.78 -2.63
CA ASN A 261 12.67 1.63 -2.77
C ASN A 261 12.36 2.76 -3.76
N ARG A 262 12.26 4.00 -3.24
CA ARG A 262 11.88 5.18 -4.01
C ARG A 262 13.12 6.02 -4.32
N PHE A 263 13.28 6.40 -5.59
CA PHE A 263 14.35 7.29 -6.04
C PHE A 263 13.87 8.27 -7.12
N GLN A 264 14.54 9.41 -7.22
CA GLN A 264 14.35 10.35 -8.32
C GLN A 264 15.25 9.95 -9.51
N PRO A 265 14.70 9.68 -10.70
CA PRO A 265 15.51 9.37 -11.88
C PRO A 265 16.48 10.49 -12.24
N SER A 266 16.06 11.75 -12.09
CA SER A 266 16.88 12.93 -12.34
C SER A 266 18.14 12.93 -11.48
N GLU A 267 18.04 12.64 -10.19
CA GLU A 267 19.19 12.53 -9.27
C GLU A 267 20.10 11.34 -9.64
N LYS A 268 19.50 10.17 -9.87
CA LYS A 268 20.23 8.93 -10.18
C LYS A 268 21.10 9.05 -11.44
N TYR A 269 20.58 9.72 -12.48
CA TYR A 269 21.27 9.87 -13.77
C TYR A 269 21.94 11.23 -13.96
N SER A 270 21.83 12.16 -12.99
CA SER A 270 22.42 13.51 -13.05
C SER A 270 23.92 13.50 -13.34
N GLY A 271 24.66 12.55 -12.75
CA GLY A 271 26.10 12.43 -12.97
C GLY A 271 26.45 12.03 -14.41
N LEU A 272 25.72 11.08 -14.99
CA LEU A 272 25.93 10.63 -16.37
C LEU A 272 25.59 11.76 -17.37
N ILE A 273 24.44 12.40 -17.17
CA ILE A 273 23.99 13.53 -17.98
C ILE A 273 24.98 14.69 -17.88
N GLY A 274 25.44 15.01 -16.67
CA GLY A 274 26.44 16.04 -16.42
C GLY A 274 27.78 15.74 -17.10
N SER A 275 28.18 14.47 -17.16
CA SER A 275 29.41 14.02 -17.82
C SER A 275 29.32 14.17 -19.35
N ILE A 276 28.18 13.79 -19.94
CA ILE A 276 27.91 13.99 -21.38
C ILE A 276 27.87 15.47 -21.72
N ALA A 277 27.19 16.30 -20.91
CA ALA A 277 27.14 17.74 -21.09
C ALA A 277 28.55 18.38 -21.01
N ALA A 278 29.39 17.93 -20.07
CA ALA A 278 30.77 18.40 -19.95
C ALA A 278 31.62 18.00 -21.16
N GLY A 279 31.48 16.77 -21.67
CA GLY A 279 32.17 16.31 -22.88
C GLY A 279 31.76 17.11 -24.11
N PHE A 280 30.46 17.34 -24.30
CA PHE A 280 29.92 18.14 -25.40
C PHE A 280 30.41 19.59 -25.35
N ALA A 281 30.36 20.22 -24.17
CA ALA A 281 30.86 21.58 -23.99
C ALA A 281 32.38 21.67 -24.26
N MET A 282 33.15 20.67 -23.82
CA MET A 282 34.59 20.61 -24.10
C MET A 282 34.89 20.46 -25.59
N LEU A 283 34.11 19.66 -26.32
CA LEU A 283 34.23 19.51 -27.77
C LEU A 283 33.99 20.84 -28.50
N ILE A 284 32.95 21.59 -28.12
CA ILE A 284 32.69 22.93 -28.67
C ILE A 284 33.87 23.87 -28.41
N TYR A 285 34.40 23.89 -27.18
CA TYR A 285 35.56 24.72 -26.84
C TYR A 285 36.77 24.40 -27.71
N VAL A 286 37.09 23.10 -27.88
CA VAL A 286 38.24 22.67 -28.70
C VAL A 286 38.07 23.08 -30.16
N ILE A 287 36.86 22.96 -30.72
CA ILE A 287 36.57 23.39 -32.10
C ILE A 287 36.87 24.89 -32.28
N PHE A 288 36.33 25.74 -31.40
CA PHE A 288 36.57 27.18 -31.46
C PHE A 288 38.04 27.55 -31.22
N PHE A 289 38.72 26.85 -30.31
CA PHE A 289 40.14 27.04 -30.05
C PHE A 289 40.98 26.74 -31.31
N ILE A 290 40.69 25.65 -32.03
CA ILE A 290 41.36 25.32 -33.29
C ILE A 290 41.07 26.37 -34.37
N ILE A 291 39.81 26.80 -34.50
CA ILE A 291 39.42 27.84 -35.47
C ILE A 291 40.20 29.14 -35.19
N PHE A 292 40.23 29.59 -33.94
CA PHE A 292 40.97 30.79 -33.56
C PHE A 292 42.47 30.62 -33.73
N GLY A 293 43.03 29.43 -33.51
CA GLY A 293 44.44 29.13 -33.72
C GLY A 293 44.86 29.14 -35.18
N HIS A 294 43.91 28.96 -36.10
CA HIS A 294 44.15 29.12 -37.54
C HIS A 294 44.06 30.58 -38.00
N VAL A 295 43.25 31.40 -37.33
CA VAL A 295 43.03 32.82 -37.70
C VAL A 295 44.05 33.76 -37.04
N TRP A 296 44.43 33.48 -35.79
CA TRP A 296 45.32 34.32 -34.99
C TRP A 296 46.52 33.53 -34.48
N VAL A 297 47.63 34.23 -34.23
CA VAL A 297 48.78 33.65 -33.54
C VAL A 297 48.40 33.37 -32.09
N ILE A 298 48.74 32.18 -31.60
CA ILE A 298 48.37 31.66 -30.25
C ILE A 298 48.79 32.61 -29.11
N ASN A 299 49.81 33.45 -29.32
CA ASN A 299 50.31 34.40 -28.32
C ASN A 299 49.82 35.84 -28.54
N SER A 300 48.86 36.05 -29.43
CA SER A 300 48.31 37.38 -29.69
C SER A 300 47.23 37.75 -28.67
N GLU A 301 47.15 39.03 -28.33
CA GLU A 301 46.08 39.59 -27.49
C GLU A 301 44.65 39.18 -27.95
N PRO A 302 44.29 39.27 -29.25
CA PRO A 302 42.95 38.87 -29.69
C PRO A 302 42.68 37.37 -29.50
N PHE A 303 43.68 36.50 -29.68
CA PHE A 303 43.52 35.06 -29.46
C PHE A 303 43.25 34.73 -27.99
N LEU A 304 44.00 35.35 -27.08
CA LEU A 304 43.84 35.15 -25.64
C LEU A 304 42.44 35.60 -25.18
N LEU A 305 42.00 36.78 -25.61
CA LEU A 305 40.69 37.32 -25.24
C LEU A 305 39.54 36.46 -25.79
N ALA A 306 39.64 36.03 -27.06
CA ALA A 306 38.63 35.16 -27.67
C ALA A 306 38.55 33.78 -26.99
N THR A 307 39.70 33.21 -26.61
CA THR A 307 39.77 31.92 -25.91
C THR A 307 39.11 31.99 -24.53
N VAL A 308 39.33 33.07 -23.77
CA VAL A 308 38.66 33.28 -22.47
C VAL A 308 37.14 33.39 -22.64
N VAL A 309 36.66 34.10 -23.66
CA VAL A 309 35.22 34.22 -23.94
C VAL A 309 34.60 32.86 -24.28
N VAL A 310 35.26 32.05 -25.11
CA VAL A 310 34.78 30.70 -25.45
C VAL A 310 34.85 29.77 -24.24
N TYR A 311 35.84 29.95 -23.36
CA TYR A 311 35.91 29.20 -22.09
C TYR A 311 34.70 29.50 -21.19
N ILE A 312 34.31 30.76 -21.05
CA ILE A 312 33.10 31.15 -20.30
C ILE A 312 31.85 30.59 -20.98
N LEU A 313 31.78 30.67 -22.31
CA LEU A 313 30.66 30.13 -23.08
C LEU A 313 30.50 28.61 -22.89
N LYS A 314 31.61 27.87 -22.90
CA LYS A 314 31.64 26.43 -22.59
C LYS A 314 30.99 26.15 -21.24
N ASP A 315 31.38 26.89 -20.20
CA ASP A 315 30.81 26.69 -18.86
C ASP A 315 29.31 27.01 -18.81
N ARG A 316 28.86 28.06 -19.52
CA ARG A 316 27.42 28.37 -19.65
C ARG A 316 26.64 27.32 -20.43
N ILE A 317 27.21 26.75 -21.49
CA ILE A 317 26.58 25.66 -22.25
C ILE A 317 26.45 24.41 -21.37
N LYS A 318 27.51 24.04 -20.65
CA LYS A 318 27.51 22.90 -19.71
C LYS A 318 26.44 23.08 -18.63
N ASP A 319 26.38 24.24 -17.98
CA ASP A 319 25.41 24.53 -16.94
C ASP A 319 23.98 24.56 -17.48
N GLY A 320 23.78 25.15 -18.66
CA GLY A 320 22.49 25.15 -19.36
C GLY A 320 22.00 23.72 -19.65
N LEU A 321 22.85 22.87 -20.24
CA LEU A 321 22.53 21.47 -20.54
C LEU A 321 22.21 20.65 -19.29
N LYS A 322 22.99 20.86 -18.22
CA LYS A 322 22.76 20.20 -16.92
C LYS A 322 21.42 20.60 -16.31
N ASN A 323 21.04 21.88 -16.42
CA ASN A 323 19.81 22.42 -15.82
C ASN A 323 18.55 22.15 -16.65
N ILE A 324 18.64 22.13 -18.00
CA ILE A 324 17.51 21.78 -18.88
C ILE A 324 17.01 20.36 -18.63
N THR A 325 17.92 19.45 -18.26
CA THR A 325 17.59 18.04 -18.03
C THR A 325 17.14 17.78 -16.59
N SER A 326 17.59 18.59 -15.63
CA SER A 326 17.22 18.45 -14.21
C SER A 326 15.91 19.16 -13.86
N HIS A 327 15.59 20.27 -14.53
CA HIS A 327 14.37 21.04 -14.32
C HIS A 327 13.42 20.93 -15.52
N GLU A 328 12.52 19.94 -15.45
CA GLU A 328 11.10 20.11 -15.78
C GLU A 328 10.63 20.13 -17.25
N ARG A 329 11.43 19.84 -18.28
CA ARG A 329 10.91 19.96 -19.68
C ARG A 329 10.99 18.75 -20.60
N LEU A 330 11.75 17.70 -20.26
CA LEU A 330 11.55 16.41 -20.94
C LEU A 330 10.47 15.64 -20.20
N GLY A 331 9.22 15.73 -20.68
CA GLY A 331 8.08 14.93 -20.21
C GLY A 331 8.25 13.41 -20.37
N TRP A 332 9.48 12.94 -20.61
CA TRP A 332 9.88 11.55 -20.74
C TRP A 332 10.24 10.90 -19.40
N PHE A 333 10.69 11.68 -18.41
CA PHE A 333 11.03 11.14 -17.08
C PHE A 333 9.86 11.27 -16.11
N SER A 334 9.67 10.24 -15.28
CA SER A 334 8.82 10.33 -14.11
C SER A 334 9.51 11.11 -13.01
N ASP A 335 8.74 11.80 -12.17
CA ASP A 335 9.26 12.56 -11.05
C ASP A 335 9.91 11.62 -10.02
N TYR A 336 9.22 10.52 -9.74
CA TYR A 336 9.72 9.44 -8.91
C TYR A 336 9.54 8.09 -9.60
N THR A 337 10.45 7.17 -9.26
CA THR A 337 10.31 5.74 -9.53
C THR A 337 10.44 4.99 -8.23
N THR A 338 9.48 4.11 -7.95
CA THR A 338 9.44 3.24 -6.78
C THR A 338 9.55 1.79 -7.26
N GLU A 339 10.64 1.12 -6.89
CA GLU A 339 10.77 -0.33 -7.07
C GLU A 339 10.00 -1.05 -5.98
N ILE A 340 9.12 -1.96 -6.38
CA ILE A 340 8.34 -2.83 -5.49
C ILE A 340 9.11 -4.14 -5.39
N ARG A 341 9.57 -4.49 -4.19
CA ARG A 341 10.41 -5.65 -3.93
C ARG A 341 9.68 -6.69 -3.08
N SER A 342 10.09 -7.93 -3.23
CA SER A 342 9.64 -9.03 -2.37
C SER A 342 9.98 -8.76 -0.91
N PRO A 343 9.27 -9.38 0.06
CA PRO A 343 9.55 -9.21 1.49
C PRO A 343 10.98 -9.58 1.90
N ASP A 344 11.65 -10.47 1.14
CA ASP A 344 13.05 -10.84 1.34
C ASP A 344 14.04 -9.92 0.59
N GLU A 345 13.56 -8.85 -0.07
CA GLU A 345 14.28 -7.85 -0.85
C GLU A 345 15.03 -8.34 -2.11
N LYS A 346 15.03 -9.65 -2.35
CA LYS A 346 15.82 -10.28 -3.43
C LYS A 346 15.26 -10.03 -4.82
N HIS A 347 13.94 -9.92 -4.95
CA HIS A 347 13.28 -9.85 -6.25
C HIS A 347 12.51 -8.54 -6.41
N VAL A 348 12.59 -7.95 -7.60
CA VAL A 348 11.75 -6.81 -7.98
C VAL A 348 10.45 -7.36 -8.56
N LEU A 349 9.34 -7.14 -7.87
CA LEU A 349 8.01 -7.58 -8.25
C LEU A 349 7.31 -6.58 -9.17
N GLY A 350 7.75 -5.32 -9.18
CA GLY A 350 7.17 -4.29 -10.02
C GLY A 350 7.84 -2.94 -9.89
N VAL A 351 7.37 -1.98 -10.68
CA VAL A 351 7.83 -0.59 -10.71
C VAL A 351 6.63 0.34 -10.77
N LEU A 352 6.58 1.31 -9.86
CA LEU A 352 5.62 2.41 -9.87
C LEU A 352 6.34 3.69 -10.31
N LYS A 353 5.86 4.33 -11.37
CA LYS A 353 6.34 5.62 -11.86
C LYS A 353 5.30 6.68 -11.64
N GLU A 354 5.71 7.81 -11.07
CA GLU A 354 4.80 8.87 -10.63
C GLU A 354 5.12 10.17 -11.33
N LYS A 355 4.08 10.94 -11.67
CA LYS A 355 4.22 12.27 -12.24
C LYS A 355 3.14 13.20 -11.68
N PHE A 356 3.56 14.36 -11.19
CA PHE A 356 2.71 15.40 -10.67
C PHE A 356 2.94 16.70 -11.46
N ASP A 357 1.85 17.33 -11.88
CA ASP A 357 1.87 18.65 -12.48
C ASP A 357 0.57 19.39 -12.20
N PHE A 358 0.57 20.71 -12.45
CA PHE A 358 -0.65 21.48 -12.57
C PHE A 358 -0.96 21.74 -14.03
N ILE A 359 -2.19 21.43 -14.42
CA ILE A 359 -2.71 21.62 -15.77
C ILE A 359 -3.85 22.64 -15.76
N ARG A 360 -4.06 23.30 -16.90
CA ARG A 360 -5.19 24.22 -17.09
C ARG A 360 -6.43 23.42 -17.41
N HIS A 361 -7.60 23.98 -17.13
CA HIS A 361 -8.89 23.35 -17.44
C HIS A 361 -9.01 22.93 -18.93
N LYS A 362 -8.43 23.69 -19.87
CA LYS A 362 -8.41 23.35 -21.30
C LYS A 362 -7.58 22.10 -21.64
N GLU A 363 -6.62 21.74 -20.79
CA GLU A 363 -5.70 20.61 -20.98
C GLU A 363 -6.27 19.30 -20.38
N VAL A 364 -7.33 19.40 -19.56
CA VAL A 364 -8.05 18.24 -19.03
C VAL A 364 -8.74 17.49 -20.19
N PRO A 365 -8.74 16.15 -20.24
CA PRO A 365 -9.49 15.39 -21.24
C PRO A 365 -10.99 15.72 -21.27
N ALA A 366 -11.61 15.60 -22.45
CA ALA A 366 -12.98 16.06 -22.68
C ALA A 366 -14.03 15.24 -21.90
N ASP A 367 -13.83 13.93 -21.81
CA ASP A 367 -14.60 12.99 -21.00
C ASP A 367 -14.58 13.36 -19.51
N ILE A 368 -13.39 13.65 -18.96
CA ILE A 368 -13.24 14.06 -17.56
C ILE A 368 -13.94 15.40 -17.28
N ARG A 369 -13.81 16.36 -18.21
CA ARG A 369 -14.55 17.63 -18.11
C ARG A 369 -16.05 17.40 -18.12
N MET A 370 -16.56 16.58 -19.04
CA MET A 370 -17.99 16.27 -19.10
C MET A 370 -18.52 15.68 -17.80
N ILE A 371 -17.76 14.78 -17.15
CA ILE A 371 -18.12 14.22 -15.84
C ILE A 371 -18.12 15.32 -14.76
N ARG A 372 -17.07 16.15 -14.72
CA ARG A 372 -16.94 17.26 -13.75
C ARG A 372 -18.08 18.26 -13.89
N ASP A 373 -18.47 18.58 -15.13
CA ASP A 373 -19.49 19.55 -15.47
C ASP A 373 -20.90 19.01 -15.21
N ARG A 374 -21.12 17.68 -15.35
CA ARG A 374 -22.41 17.03 -15.06
C ARG A 374 -22.84 17.16 -13.60
N GLU A 375 -21.88 17.05 -12.67
CA GLU A 375 -22.13 17.19 -11.23
C GLU A 375 -22.29 18.66 -10.79
N PHE A 376 -21.77 19.61 -11.58
CA PHE A 376 -22.03 21.04 -11.40
C PHE A 376 -23.48 21.37 -11.80
N HIS A 377 -24.38 21.36 -10.81
CA HIS A 377 -25.77 21.76 -11.03
C HIS A 377 -25.87 23.18 -11.64
N SER A 378 -26.81 23.31 -12.57
CA SER A 378 -27.24 24.43 -13.43
C SER A 378 -27.40 25.83 -12.81
N VAL A 379 -27.16 26.00 -11.51
CA VAL A 379 -27.32 27.29 -10.80
C VAL A 379 -25.99 28.07 -10.73
N MET A 380 -24.84 27.40 -10.97
CA MET A 380 -23.51 27.97 -10.75
C MET A 380 -22.66 28.20 -12.02
N GLU A 381 -23.12 27.77 -13.21
CA GLU A 381 -22.44 28.08 -14.49
C GLU A 381 -22.20 29.59 -14.69
N SER A 382 -23.09 30.42 -14.15
CA SER A 382 -23.02 31.89 -14.19
C SER A 382 -21.78 32.44 -13.46
N PHE A 383 -21.28 31.73 -12.46
CA PHE A 383 -20.06 32.08 -11.73
C PHE A 383 -18.94 31.18 -12.24
N ASN A 384 -18.39 31.52 -13.42
CA ASN A 384 -17.19 30.91 -13.97
C ASN A 384 -16.03 31.01 -12.95
N ARG A 385 -15.98 30.07 -12.01
CA ARG A 385 -15.01 30.04 -10.93
C ARG A 385 -13.75 29.41 -11.50
N PRO A 386 -12.66 30.17 -11.61
CA PRO A 386 -11.41 29.58 -12.06
C PRO A 386 -10.97 28.49 -11.09
N GLU A 387 -10.64 27.33 -11.64
CA GLU A 387 -10.10 26.19 -10.92
C GLU A 387 -8.68 25.92 -11.38
N THR A 388 -7.83 25.61 -10.41
CA THR A 388 -6.52 25.02 -10.67
C THR A 388 -6.70 23.50 -10.64
N VAL A 389 -6.16 22.79 -11.64
CA VAL A 389 -6.26 21.33 -11.69
C VAL A 389 -4.90 20.73 -11.39
N ILE A 390 -4.83 19.96 -10.30
CA ILE A 390 -3.72 19.04 -10.06
C ILE A 390 -3.93 17.81 -10.92
N TYR A 391 -2.91 17.47 -11.71
CA TYR A 391 -2.83 16.24 -12.47
C TYR A 391 -1.77 15.34 -11.85
N TYR A 392 -2.20 14.17 -11.41
CA TYR A 392 -1.32 13.16 -10.83
C TYR A 392 -1.47 11.85 -11.59
N LYS A 393 -0.37 11.31 -12.11
CA LYS A 393 -0.32 10.08 -12.87
C LYS A 393 0.53 9.04 -12.18
N LYS A 394 0.00 7.83 -12.02
CA LYS A 394 0.73 6.62 -11.63
C LYS A 394 0.74 5.64 -12.78
N ASN A 395 1.92 5.22 -13.21
CA ASN A 395 2.09 4.08 -14.11
C ASN A 395 2.69 2.93 -13.30
N ILE A 396 1.93 1.85 -13.14
CA ILE A 396 2.34 0.66 -12.41
C ILE A 396 2.64 -0.44 -13.41
N THR A 397 3.84 -0.99 -13.33
CA THR A 397 4.23 -2.22 -14.00
C THR A 397 4.39 -3.31 -12.94
N ILE A 398 3.68 -4.41 -13.07
CA ILE A 398 3.84 -5.61 -12.25
C ILE A 398 4.48 -6.69 -13.12
N PHE A 399 5.58 -7.27 -12.65
CA PHE A 399 6.27 -8.35 -13.35
C PHE A 399 5.68 -9.69 -12.96
N GLU A 400 5.84 -10.68 -13.84
CA GLU A 400 5.53 -12.08 -13.53
C GLU A 400 6.27 -12.51 -12.26
N LYS A 401 5.56 -13.24 -11.41
CA LYS A 401 6.06 -13.71 -10.13
C LYS A 401 7.22 -14.70 -10.39
N PRO A 402 8.42 -14.46 -9.83
CA PRO A 402 9.49 -15.45 -9.87
C PRO A 402 9.04 -16.77 -9.24
N GLU A 403 9.42 -17.91 -9.82
CA GLU A 403 9.15 -19.22 -9.22
C GLU A 403 9.68 -19.28 -7.77
N GLY A 404 8.82 -19.61 -6.80
CA GLY A 404 9.22 -19.87 -5.41
C GLY A 404 9.06 -18.73 -4.39
N ILE A 405 8.30 -17.66 -4.68
CA ILE A 405 7.98 -16.56 -3.73
C ILE A 405 6.64 -16.74 -3.02
#